data_AF-A0AAJ1BB31-F1
#
_entry.id   AF-A0AAJ1BB31-F1
#
_cell.length_a   1.000
_cell.length_b   1.000
_cell.length_c   1.000
_cell.angle_alpha   90.00
_cell.angle_beta   90.00
_cell.angle_gamma   90.00
#
_symmetry.space_group_name_H-M   'P 1'
#
loop_
_entity.id
_entity.type
_entity.pdbx_description
1 polymer ?
#
loop_
_entity_poly.entity_id
_entity_poly.type
_entity_poly.pdbx_seq_one_letter_code
_entity_poly.pdbx_strand_id
1 'polypeptide(L)'
;EHKILSLFLMGDSGVGKTEVARTIHKALGSKTKLAKINFGNYSSHDALNSLIGSPLGYIGSDGGELLKRVNESDVGLILIDEF
;
A
#
# COMPACT_ATOMS: atom_id res chain seq x y z
N GLU A 1 22.06 2.66 1.66
CA GLU A 1 21.05 1.58 1.55
C GLU A 1 19.95 1.85 2.58
N HIS A 2 18.70 2.03 2.15
CA HIS A 2 17.58 2.22 3.07
C HIS A 2 17.08 0.85 3.49
N LYS A 3 17.26 0.50 4.76
CA LYS A 3 16.73 -0.76 5.30
C LYS A 3 15.21 -0.67 5.39
N ILE A 4 14.51 -1.62 4.78
CA ILE A 4 13.05 -1.70 4.79
C ILE A 4 12.64 -2.69 5.87
N LEU A 5 11.71 -2.28 6.74
CA LEU A 5 11.02 -3.18 7.65
C LEU A 5 9.76 -3.72 6.96
N SER A 6 9.70 -5.03 6.74
CA SER A 6 8.50 -5.71 6.26
C SER A 6 7.90 -6.55 7.38
N LEU A 7 6.59 -6.42 7.60
CA LEU A 7 5.84 -7.14 8.62
C LEU A 7 4.68 -7.89 7.95
N PHE A 8 4.60 -9.19 8.18
CA PHE A 8 3.44 -9.99 7.80
C PHE A 8 2.63 -10.33 9.05
N LEU A 9 1.45 -9.72 9.19
CA LEU A 9 0.58 -9.91 10.34
C LEU A 9 -0.53 -10.90 9.96
N MET A 10 -0.60 -12.04 10.65
CA MET A 10 -1.59 -13.10 10.39
C MET A 10 -2.44 -13.37 11.63
N GLY A 11 -3.71 -13.71 11.41
CA GLY A 11 -4.68 -14.01 12.48
C GLY A 11 -6.11 -13.71 12.04
N ASP A 12 -7.09 -13.97 12.90
CA ASP A 12 -8.51 -13.79 12.61
C ASP A 12 -8.90 -12.33 12.33
N SER A 13 -10.10 -12.12 11.77
CA SER A 13 -10.66 -10.78 11.63
C SER A 13 -10.85 -10.12 13.01
N GLY A 14 -10.60 -8.82 13.09
CA GLY A 14 -10.79 -8.05 14.33
C GLY A 14 -9.62 -8.09 15.34
N VAL A 15 -8.58 -8.90 15.14
CA VAL A 15 -7.41 -8.97 16.06
C VAL A 15 -6.49 -7.73 16.04
N GLY A 16 -6.81 -6.72 15.22
CA GLY A 16 -6.09 -5.43 15.22
C GLY A 16 -4.96 -5.28 14.20
N LYS A 17 -4.83 -6.18 13.21
CA LYS A 17 -3.75 -6.12 12.17
C LYS A 17 -3.64 -4.75 11.50
N THR A 18 -4.75 -4.20 11.02
CA THR A 18 -4.84 -2.87 10.40
C THR A 18 -4.55 -1.74 11.41
N GLU A 19 -4.92 -1.93 12.68
CA GLU A 19 -4.70 -0.92 13.74
C GLU A 19 -3.23 -0.80 14.12
N VAL A 20 -2.45 -1.88 14.04
CA VAL A 20 -0.99 -1.83 14.19
C VAL A 20 -0.38 -0.88 13.16
N ALA A 21 -0.76 -1.01 11.89
CA ALA A 21 -0.28 -0.11 10.83
C ALA A 21 -0.70 1.35 11.07
N ARG A 22 -1.96 1.59 11.46
CA ARG A 22 -2.44 2.95 11.81
C ARG A 22 -1.70 3.54 13.01
N THR A 23 -1.37 2.73 13.99
CA THR A 23 -0.62 3.15 15.18
C THR A 23 0.82 3.52 14.83
N ILE A 24 1.51 2.70 14.03
CA ILE A 24 2.85 3.00 13.52
C ILE A 24 2.84 4.31 12.70
N HIS A 25 1.87 4.45 11.79
CA HIS A 25 1.69 5.66 10.99
C HIS A 25 1.57 6.93 11.83
N LYS A 26 0.75 6.90 12.90
CA LYS A 26 0.60 8.00 13.85
C LYS A 26 1.88 8.25 14.66
N ALA A 27 2.54 7.19 15.12
CA ALA A 27 3.78 7.28 15.90
C ALA A 27 4.93 7.91 15.09
N LEU A 28 4.93 7.73 13.78
CA LEU A 28 5.87 8.40 12.85
C LEU A 28 5.53 9.88 12.60
N GLY A 29 4.43 10.40 13.15
CA GLY A 29 4.06 11.81 13.04
C GLY A 29 3.49 12.23 11.68
N SER A 30 2.99 11.28 10.90
CA SER A 30 2.39 11.56 9.59
C SER A 30 1.17 12.48 9.69
N LYS A 31 1.05 13.40 8.73
CA LYS A 31 -0.09 14.30 8.53
C LYS A 31 -0.94 13.91 7.32
N THR A 32 -0.44 13.01 6.48
CA THR A 32 -1.13 12.52 5.29
C THR A 32 -2.02 11.33 5.64
N LYS A 33 -2.74 10.82 4.63
CA LYS A 33 -3.47 9.55 4.81
C LYS A 33 -2.48 8.39 4.74
N LEU A 34 -2.77 7.33 5.50
CA LEU A 34 -2.04 6.07 5.39
C LEU A 34 -2.13 5.54 3.95
N ALA A 35 -0.98 5.32 3.32
CA ALA A 35 -0.86 4.64 2.05
C ALA A 35 -1.34 3.19 2.19
N LYS A 36 -2.64 2.97 2.00
CA LYS A 36 -3.30 1.66 2.06
C LYS A 36 -3.53 1.15 0.65
N ILE A 37 -3.25 -0.12 0.39
CA ILE A 37 -3.67 -0.87 -0.80
C ILE A 37 -4.53 -2.05 -0.33
N ASN A 38 -5.68 -2.26 -0.96
CA ASN A 38 -6.52 -3.44 -0.72
C ASN A 38 -6.25 -4.46 -1.84
N PHE A 39 -5.66 -5.61 -1.49
CA PHE A 39 -5.28 -6.64 -2.45
C PHE A 39 -6.46 -7.48 -2.94
N GLY A 40 -7.61 -7.48 -2.25
CA GLY A 40 -8.84 -8.10 -2.72
C GLY A 40 -9.33 -7.55 -4.07
N ASN A 41 -8.96 -6.32 -4.42
CA ASN A 41 -9.26 -5.70 -5.71
C ASN A 41 -8.35 -6.18 -6.86
N TYR A 42 -7.29 -6.94 -6.56
CA TYR A 42 -6.17 -7.24 -7.47
C TYR A 42 -6.02 -8.75 -7.78
N SER A 43 -7.13 -9.48 -7.79
CA SER A 43 -7.16 -10.93 -8.02
C SER A 43 -6.98 -11.37 -9.48
N SER A 44 -7.03 -10.44 -10.45
CA SER A 44 -6.82 -10.73 -11.88
C SER A 44 -5.51 -10.15 -12.40
N HIS A 45 -4.99 -10.76 -13.48
CA HIS A 45 -3.73 -10.31 -14.11
C HIS A 45 -3.82 -8.88 -14.64
N ASP A 46 -4.96 -8.48 -15.18
CA ASP A 46 -5.20 -7.12 -15.67
C ASP A 46 -5.31 -6.10 -14.52
N ALA A 47 -5.80 -6.51 -13.36
CA ALA A 47 -5.89 -5.64 -12.20
C ALA A 47 -4.50 -5.23 -11.69
N LEU A 48 -3.48 -6.09 -11.81
CA LEU A 48 -2.10 -5.75 -11.43
C LEU A 48 -1.57 -4.54 -12.20
N ASN A 49 -1.90 -4.39 -13.48
CA ASN A 49 -1.49 -3.21 -14.26
C ASN A 49 -2.07 -1.92 -13.67
N SER A 50 -3.24 -1.96 -13.02
CA SER A 50 -3.78 -0.79 -12.31
C SER A 50 -3.04 -0.49 -11.01
N LEU A 51 -2.46 -1.51 -10.35
CA LEU A 51 -1.69 -1.36 -9.12
C LEU A 51 -0.31 -0.74 -9.38
N ILE A 52 0.44 -1.27 -10.35
CA ILE A 52 1.83 -0.87 -10.62
C ILE A 52 1.97 0.13 -11.78
N GLY A 53 1.00 0.15 -12.69
CA GLY A 53 1.04 0.92 -13.94
C GLY A 53 1.16 0.02 -15.16
N SER A 54 0.63 0.49 -16.29
CA SER A 54 0.78 -0.18 -17.58
C SER A 54 2.19 0.00 -18.14
N PRO A 55 2.65 -0.88 -19.06
CA PRO A 55 3.92 -0.68 -19.76
C PRO A 55 4.00 0.67 -20.47
N LEU A 56 5.20 1.22 -20.64
CA LEU A 56 5.42 2.49 -21.35
C LEU A 56 4.80 2.45 -22.76
N GLY A 57 4.09 3.51 -23.12
CA GLY A 57 3.37 3.62 -24.39
C GLY A 57 1.94 3.08 -24.38
N TYR A 58 1.48 2.51 -23.25
CA TYR A 58 0.07 2.12 -23.04
C TYR A 58 -0.68 3.16 -22.19
N ILE A 59 -2.01 3.15 -22.29
CA ILE A 59 -2.89 3.94 -21.42
C ILE A 59 -2.68 3.50 -19.96
N GLY A 60 -2.47 4.46 -19.05
CA GLY A 60 -2.19 4.19 -17.64
C GLY A 60 -0.70 3.94 -17.33
N SER A 61 0.21 4.30 -18.25
CA SER A 61 1.65 4.25 -18.02
C SER A 61 2.20 5.38 -17.14
N ASP A 62 1.37 6.38 -16.81
CA ASP A 62 1.70 7.47 -15.87
C ASP A 62 1.83 7.01 -14.40
N GLY A 63 1.71 5.70 -14.16
CA GLY A 63 1.88 5.05 -12.85
C GLY A 63 0.58 4.44 -12.30
N GLY A 64 0.74 3.43 -11.44
CA GLY A 64 -0.37 2.75 -10.78
C GLY A 64 -0.79 3.35 -9.44
N GLU A 65 -1.81 2.74 -8.81
CA GLU A 65 -2.28 3.12 -7.47
C GLU A 65 -1.14 3.14 -6.44
N LEU A 66 -0.22 2.18 -6.50
CA LEU A 66 0.91 2.09 -5.59
C LEU A 66 1.78 3.35 -5.64
N LEU A 67 2.17 3.77 -6.85
CA LEU A 67 3.03 4.94 -7.03
C LEU A 67 2.34 6.21 -6.52
N LYS A 68 1.05 6.37 -6.82
CA LYS A 68 0.25 7.53 -6.35
C LYS A 68 0.19 7.58 -4.83
N ARG A 69 -0.15 6.45 -4.18
CA ARG A 69 -0.27 6.38 -2.71
C ARG A 69 1.06 6.61 -2.00
N VAL A 70 2.16 6.12 -2.56
CA VAL A 70 3.50 6.36 -2.01
C VAL A 70 3.90 7.83 -2.15
N ASN A 71 3.66 8.45 -3.32
CA ASN A 71 4.01 9.86 -3.55
C ASN A 71 3.16 10.84 -2.72
N GLU A 72 1.93 10.47 -2.38
CA GLU A 72 1.05 11.25 -1.50
C GLU A 72 1.39 11.09 0.00
N SER A 73 2.22 10.10 0.36
CA SER A 73 2.58 9.80 1.74
C SER A 73 3.79 10.61 2.19
N ASP A 74 3.68 11.26 3.34
CA ASP A 74 4.82 11.94 3.98
C ASP A 74 5.70 11.00 4.83
N VAL A 75 5.26 9.75 5.01
CA VAL A 75 5.98 8.68 5.71
C VAL A 75 6.16 7.45 4.82
N GLY A 76 7.28 6.74 4.98
CA GLY A 76 7.61 5.53 4.22
C GLY A 76 6.88 4.26 4.69
N LEU A 77 5.59 4.36 5.04
CA LEU A 77 4.78 3.23 5.52
C LEU A 77 3.67 2.92 4.52
N ILE A 78 3.63 1.67 4.04
CA ILE A 78 2.57 1.15 3.16
C ILE A 78 1.86 0.02 3.89
N LEU A 79 0.53 0.08 3.94
CA LEU A 79 -0.32 -1.00 4.40
C LEU A 79 -0.87 -1.77 3.19
N ILE A 80 -0.59 -3.06 3.13
CA ILE A 80 -1.24 -4.00 2.23
C ILE A 80 -2.27 -4.78 3.06
N ASP A 81 -3.55 -4.59 2.76
CA ASP A 81 -4.67 -5.17 3.49
C ASP A 81 -5.45 -6.15 2.61
N GLU A 82 -6.15 -7.10 3.24
CA GLU A 82 -6.98 -8.11 2.56
C GLU A 82 -6.24 -8.88 1.47
N PHE A 83 -5.28 -9.73 1.89
CA PHE A 83 -4.71 -10.78 1.05
C PHE A 83 -5.69 -11.94 0.86
#